data_AF-A0A1H5WR28-F1
#
_entry.id   AF-A0A1H5WR28-F1
#
_cell.length_a   1.000
_cell.length_b   1.000
_cell.length_c   1.000
_cell.angle_alpha   90.00
_cell.angle_beta   90.00
_cell.angle_gamma   90.00
#
_symmetry.space_group_name_H-M   'P 1'
#
loop_
_entity.id
_entity.type
_entity.pdbx_description
1 polymer ?
#
loop_
_entity_poly.entity_id
_entity_poly.type
_entity_poly.pdbx_seq_one_letter_code
_entity_poly.pdbx_strand_id
1 'polypeptide(L)'
;MRKTEENIFKFLMILSTIIISSTLFLILYTIFSRGVGSLSWNMISKIPEGGFYIGKGGGILNAIIGSVYITFGSTLLGLLVSIPIVIYINVYAKKNSLLANITRLSYDILFGIPSIVYGAFGFAIMVYMGLKTSLLAGIITVTLMIIPILVRAIDEVVRVVPEDMSNSVYSLGGTRYETAKILLRQSIPGIITAILLSFGRAIGDAACVLFTAGFTDSIPTSLDQPAATLPLSIFFQLSSPIQEVQNRAYAAATILTIIVLIISIAAKIASKNLSKNII
;
A
#
# COMPACT_ATOMS: atom_id res chain seq x y z
N MET A 1 12.47 16.96 40.92
CA MET A 1 11.79 15.79 40.33
C MET A 1 11.05 16.14 39.04
N ARG A 2 10.03 17.02 39.03
CA ARG A 2 9.29 17.34 37.78
C ARG A 2 10.15 17.86 36.61
N LYS A 3 11.07 18.82 36.85
CA LYS A 3 11.96 19.36 35.79
C LYS A 3 12.98 18.34 35.28
N THR A 4 13.47 17.45 36.14
CA THR A 4 14.42 16.39 35.76
C THR A 4 13.72 15.29 34.95
N GLU A 5 12.51 14.89 35.35
CA GLU A 5 11.66 13.97 34.58
C GLU A 5 11.31 14.55 33.20
N GLU A 6 10.87 15.81 33.16
CA GLU A 6 10.57 16.51 31.90
C GLU A 6 11.78 16.56 30.95
N ASN A 7 12.97 16.87 31.48
CA ASN A 7 14.20 16.90 30.68
C ASN A 7 14.61 15.51 30.18
N ILE A 8 14.40 14.45 30.97
CA ILE A 8 14.64 13.07 30.55
C ILE A 8 13.71 12.70 29.39
N PHE A 9 12.41 12.96 29.51
CA PHE A 9 11.45 12.66 28.44
C PHE A 9 11.74 13.48 27.17
N LYS A 10 12.08 14.77 27.30
CA LYS A 10 12.50 15.59 26.15
C LYS A 10 13.74 15.04 25.47
N PHE A 11 14.75 14.63 26.24
CA PHE A 11 15.95 14.02 25.71
C PHE A 11 15.63 12.73 24.94
N LEU A 12 14.81 11.82 25.51
CA LEU A 12 14.39 10.58 24.85
C LEU A 12 13.61 10.83 23.56
N MET A 13 12.70 11.80 23.54
CA MET A 13 11.95 12.18 22.33
C MET A 13 12.86 12.73 21.23
N ILE A 14 13.80 13.63 21.57
CA ILE A 14 14.75 14.20 20.62
C ILE A 14 15.68 13.11 20.09
N LEU A 15 16.22 12.26 20.97
CA LEU A 15 17.09 11.15 20.60
C LEU A 15 16.38 10.19 19.64
N SER A 16 15.13 9.80 19.95
CA SER A 16 14.33 8.93 19.09
C SER A 16 14.10 9.55 17.70
N THR A 17 13.77 10.85 17.67
CA THR A 17 13.56 11.60 16.42
C THR A 17 14.84 11.64 15.59
N ILE A 18 16.00 11.90 16.22
CA ILE A 18 17.30 11.91 15.55
C ILE A 18 17.62 10.52 14.99
N ILE A 19 17.43 9.44 15.76
CA ILE A 19 17.71 8.07 15.30
C ILE A 19 16.86 7.71 14.09
N ILE A 20 15.54 7.94 14.16
CA ILE A 20 14.61 7.61 13.06
C ILE A 20 14.94 8.45 11.82
N SER A 21 15.11 9.76 11.98
CA SER A 21 15.42 10.67 10.87
C SER A 21 16.77 10.33 10.23
N SER A 22 17.80 10.06 11.03
CA SER A 22 19.13 9.68 10.54
C SER A 22 19.08 8.36 9.77
N THR A 23 18.33 7.37 10.28
CA THR A 23 18.15 6.08 9.61
C THR A 23 17.44 6.25 8.27
N LEU A 24 16.38 7.06 8.21
CA LEU A 24 15.69 7.39 6.96
C LEU A 24 16.65 8.05 5.95
N PHE A 25 17.39 9.08 6.37
CA PHE A 25 18.35 9.76 5.50
C PHE A 25 19.47 8.83 5.02
N LEU A 26 19.95 7.92 5.87
CA LEU A 26 20.96 6.93 5.50
C LEU A 26 20.44 5.95 4.43
N ILE A 27 19.19 5.47 4.58
CA ILE A 27 18.55 4.61 3.58
C ILE A 27 18.41 5.35 2.25
N LEU A 28 17.85 6.57 2.27
CA LEU A 28 17.70 7.38 1.06
C LEU A 28 19.05 7.65 0.40
N TYR A 29 20.05 8.07 1.18
CA TYR A 29 21.41 8.31 0.69
C TYR A 29 21.99 7.05 0.03
N THR A 30 21.84 5.87 0.64
CA THR A 30 22.35 4.62 0.09
C THR A 30 21.67 4.26 -1.22
N ILE A 31 20.34 4.42 -1.30
CA ILE A 31 19.56 4.14 -2.51
C ILE A 31 19.97 5.09 -3.64
N PHE A 32 20.01 6.40 -3.39
CA PHE A 32 20.33 7.38 -4.44
C PHE A 32 21.80 7.34 -4.85
N SER A 33 22.75 7.19 -3.92
CA SER A 33 24.19 7.15 -4.25
C SER A 33 24.56 5.96 -5.14
N ARG A 34 23.98 4.78 -4.88
CA ARG A 34 24.24 3.56 -5.65
C ARG A 34 23.32 3.41 -6.87
N GLY A 35 22.08 3.89 -6.75
CA GLY A 35 21.05 3.69 -7.76
C GLY A 35 21.05 4.72 -8.88
N VAL A 36 21.38 5.99 -8.62
CA VAL A 36 21.41 7.03 -9.67
C VAL A 36 22.47 6.72 -10.73
N GLY A 37 23.63 6.21 -10.32
CA GLY A 37 24.67 5.76 -11.27
C GLY A 37 24.26 4.55 -12.13
N SER A 38 23.26 3.77 -11.66
CA SER A 38 22.74 2.59 -12.35
C SER A 38 21.51 2.90 -13.21
N LEU A 39 20.96 4.12 -13.11
CA LEU A 39 19.78 4.57 -13.85
C LEU A 39 20.17 4.99 -15.27
N SER A 40 19.61 4.31 -16.25
CA SER A 40 19.66 4.69 -17.66
C SER A 40 18.27 4.50 -18.28
N TRP A 41 18.00 5.17 -19.41
CA TRP A 41 16.72 4.98 -20.10
C TRP A 41 16.49 3.51 -20.47
N ASN A 42 17.55 2.79 -20.85
CA ASN A 42 17.48 1.35 -21.12
C ASN A 42 17.11 0.53 -19.87
N MET A 43 17.60 0.93 -18.69
CA MET A 43 17.25 0.28 -17.43
C MET A 43 15.74 0.37 -17.14
N ILE A 44 15.11 1.48 -17.51
CA ILE A 44 13.67 1.70 -17.25
C ILE A 44 12.81 1.06 -18.34
N SER A 45 13.22 1.20 -19.61
CA SER A 45 12.38 0.88 -20.78
C SER A 45 12.57 -0.54 -21.32
N LYS A 46 13.60 -1.28 -20.88
CA LYS A 46 13.82 -2.66 -21.33
C LYS A 46 13.44 -3.69 -20.27
N ILE A 47 13.10 -4.86 -20.78
CA ILE A 47 12.91 -6.09 -20.01
C ILE A 47 14.30 -6.63 -19.60
N PRO A 48 14.44 -7.36 -18.48
CA PRO A 48 15.68 -8.04 -18.13
C PRO A 48 16.13 -9.00 -19.24
N GLU A 49 17.41 -8.96 -19.60
CA GLU A 49 18.02 -9.93 -20.50
C GLU A 49 18.94 -10.86 -19.69
N GLY A 50 19.02 -12.12 -20.11
CA GLY A 50 19.97 -13.08 -19.57
C GLY A 50 19.57 -13.82 -18.30
N GLY A 51 18.32 -13.74 -17.85
CA GLY A 51 17.85 -14.44 -16.66
C GLY A 51 17.84 -13.55 -15.41
N PHE A 52 16.79 -13.66 -14.60
CA PHE A 52 16.55 -12.89 -13.38
C PHE A 52 17.74 -12.88 -12.38
N TYR A 53 18.55 -13.94 -12.33
CA TYR A 53 19.69 -14.09 -11.40
C TYR A 53 21.09 -14.04 -12.06
N ILE A 54 21.17 -14.21 -13.38
CA ILE A 54 22.44 -14.46 -14.08
C ILE A 54 23.01 -13.17 -14.66
N GLY A 55 22.15 -12.25 -15.11
CA GLY A 55 22.55 -10.93 -15.61
C GLY A 55 23.30 -10.98 -16.94
N LYS A 56 22.67 -10.52 -18.04
CA LYS A 56 23.33 -10.29 -19.34
C LYS A 56 22.85 -9.00 -20.04
N GLY A 57 22.58 -7.95 -19.29
CA GLY A 57 21.96 -6.70 -19.77
C GLY A 57 20.43 -6.63 -19.62
N GLY A 58 19.83 -5.55 -20.12
CA GLY A 58 18.39 -5.29 -20.00
C GLY A 58 18.02 -4.42 -18.79
N GLY A 59 16.73 -4.27 -18.56
CA GLY A 59 16.18 -3.34 -17.58
C GLY A 59 15.27 -3.99 -16.55
N ILE A 60 14.42 -3.18 -15.93
CA ILE A 60 13.48 -3.57 -14.86
C ILE A 60 12.02 -3.27 -15.23
N LEU A 61 11.72 -3.13 -16.53
CA LEU A 61 10.39 -2.78 -17.01
C LEU A 61 9.32 -3.79 -16.57
N ASN A 62 9.65 -5.08 -16.60
CA ASN A 62 8.79 -6.17 -16.13
C ASN A 62 8.38 -5.98 -14.67
N ALA A 63 9.32 -5.58 -13.80
CA ALA A 63 9.10 -5.38 -12.38
C ALA A 63 8.26 -4.12 -12.11
N ILE A 64 8.47 -3.05 -12.89
CA ILE A 64 7.65 -1.84 -12.83
C ILE A 64 6.20 -2.17 -13.19
N ILE A 65 6.00 -2.82 -14.35
CA ILE A 65 4.65 -3.14 -14.84
C ILE A 65 3.95 -4.15 -13.91
N GLY A 66 4.65 -5.19 -13.47
CA GLY A 66 4.09 -6.17 -12.55
C GLY A 66 3.70 -5.56 -11.20
N SER A 67 4.53 -4.66 -10.65
CA SER A 67 4.17 -3.85 -9.48
C SER A 67 2.91 -3.02 -9.71
N VAL A 68 2.78 -2.35 -10.86
CA VAL A 68 1.59 -1.56 -11.18
C VAL A 68 0.35 -2.44 -11.32
N TYR A 69 0.42 -3.55 -12.04
CA TYR A 69 -0.71 -4.46 -12.22
C TYR A 69 -1.21 -5.05 -10.90
N ILE A 70 -0.31 -5.54 -10.06
CA ILE A 70 -0.67 -6.09 -8.75
C ILE A 70 -1.29 -5.00 -7.87
N THR A 71 -0.65 -3.84 -7.77
CA THR A 71 -1.10 -2.77 -6.88
C THR A 71 -2.44 -2.19 -7.33
N PHE A 72 -2.59 -1.95 -8.64
CA PHE A 72 -3.83 -1.40 -9.19
C PHE A 72 -4.98 -2.40 -9.06
N GLY A 73 -4.77 -3.66 -9.46
CA GLY A 73 -5.77 -4.71 -9.32
C GLY A 73 -6.20 -4.92 -7.86
N SER A 74 -5.25 -4.98 -6.94
CA SER A 74 -5.55 -5.17 -5.52
C SER A 74 -6.21 -3.97 -4.86
N THR A 75 -5.83 -2.75 -5.23
CA THR A 75 -6.49 -1.53 -4.73
C THR A 75 -7.93 -1.45 -5.23
N LEU A 76 -8.19 -1.78 -6.50
CA LEU A 76 -9.53 -1.77 -7.06
C LEU A 76 -10.44 -2.79 -6.36
N LEU A 77 -9.99 -4.04 -6.24
CA LEU A 77 -10.74 -5.08 -5.52
C LEU A 77 -10.90 -4.73 -4.03
N GLY A 78 -9.86 -4.19 -3.41
CA GLY A 78 -9.88 -3.73 -2.03
C GLY A 78 -10.94 -2.65 -1.81
N LEU A 79 -11.10 -1.71 -2.75
CA LEU A 79 -12.12 -0.66 -2.67
C LEU A 79 -13.53 -1.19 -2.85
N LEU A 80 -13.73 -2.13 -3.78
CA LEU A 80 -15.01 -2.79 -3.99
C LEU A 80 -15.52 -3.49 -2.73
N VAL A 81 -14.62 -4.02 -1.91
CA VAL A 81 -14.96 -4.64 -0.62
C VAL A 81 -15.07 -3.59 0.50
N SER A 82 -14.12 -2.67 0.59
CA SER A 82 -13.98 -1.79 1.76
C SER A 82 -15.06 -0.71 1.83
N ILE A 83 -15.43 -0.09 0.70
CA ILE A 83 -16.40 1.00 0.67
C ILE A 83 -17.78 0.54 1.17
N PRO A 84 -18.37 -0.57 0.66
CA PRO A 84 -19.66 -1.07 1.16
C PRO A 84 -19.65 -1.36 2.66
N ILE A 85 -18.54 -1.94 3.17
CA ILE A 85 -18.39 -2.25 4.60
C ILE A 85 -18.44 -0.98 5.44
N VAL A 86 -17.67 0.04 5.06
CA VAL A 86 -17.63 1.31 5.79
C VAL A 86 -18.96 2.04 5.72
N ILE A 87 -19.63 2.05 4.57
CA ILE A 87 -20.98 2.64 4.43
C ILE A 87 -21.96 1.91 5.35
N TYR A 88 -21.93 0.58 5.38
CA TYR A 88 -22.85 -0.21 6.19
C TYR A 88 -22.67 0.09 7.68
N ILE A 89 -21.44 0.05 8.20
CA ILE A 89 -21.18 0.25 9.64
C ILE A 89 -21.40 1.70 10.12
N ASN A 90 -21.37 2.68 9.22
CA ASN A 90 -21.59 4.09 9.58
C ASN A 90 -23.02 4.59 9.33
N VAL A 91 -23.71 4.09 8.30
CA VAL A 91 -25.02 4.62 7.89
C VAL A 91 -26.16 3.65 8.21
N TYR A 92 -25.95 2.35 8.04
CA TYR A 92 -27.03 1.35 8.13
C TYR A 92 -27.05 0.62 9.48
N ALA A 93 -25.90 0.44 10.11
CA ALA A 93 -25.80 -0.10 11.45
C ALA A 93 -26.42 0.85 12.47
N LYS A 94 -27.06 0.28 13.51
CA LYS A 94 -27.59 1.07 14.63
C LYS A 94 -26.44 1.80 15.34
N LYS A 95 -26.73 2.98 15.91
CA LYS A 95 -25.80 3.67 16.81
C LYS A 95 -25.42 2.71 17.96
N ASN A 96 -24.14 2.56 18.22
CA ASN A 96 -23.56 1.58 19.16
C ASN A 96 -23.86 0.09 18.82
N SER A 97 -24.03 -0.24 17.55
CA SER A 97 -24.19 -1.63 17.11
C SER A 97 -22.96 -2.47 17.50
N LEU A 98 -23.22 -3.57 18.21
CA LEU A 98 -22.21 -4.59 18.52
C LEU A 98 -21.54 -5.13 17.25
N LEU A 99 -22.31 -5.30 16.16
CA LEU A 99 -21.77 -5.72 14.87
C LEU A 99 -20.75 -4.71 14.34
N ALA A 100 -21.06 -3.41 14.37
CA ALA A 100 -20.14 -2.37 13.89
C ALA A 100 -18.86 -2.30 14.74
N ASN A 101 -18.96 -2.50 16.05
CA ASN A 101 -17.81 -2.52 16.95
C ASN A 101 -16.93 -3.75 16.74
N ILE A 102 -17.53 -4.94 16.59
CA ILE A 102 -16.80 -6.17 16.29
C ILE A 102 -16.12 -6.06 14.92
N THR A 103 -16.81 -5.57 13.89
CA THR A 103 -16.20 -5.38 12.56
C THR A 103 -14.97 -4.48 12.62
N ARG A 104 -15.05 -3.34 13.32
CA ARG A 104 -13.89 -2.45 13.51
C ARG A 104 -12.74 -3.14 14.24
N LEU A 105 -13.04 -3.85 15.33
CA LEU A 105 -12.05 -4.61 16.09
C LEU A 105 -11.39 -5.70 15.23
N SER A 106 -12.16 -6.42 14.42
CA SER A 106 -11.63 -7.43 13.50
C SER A 106 -10.66 -6.80 12.50
N TYR A 107 -11.00 -5.65 11.92
CA TYR A 107 -10.09 -4.96 11.01
C TYR A 107 -8.87 -4.34 11.69
N ASP A 108 -8.96 -3.94 12.97
CA ASP A 108 -7.81 -3.55 13.78
C ASP A 108 -6.84 -4.72 14.00
N ILE A 109 -7.38 -5.89 14.34
CA ILE A 109 -6.58 -7.10 14.53
C ILE A 109 -5.90 -7.49 13.21
N LEU A 110 -6.67 -7.51 12.10
CA LEU A 110 -6.15 -7.81 10.77
C LEU A 110 -5.07 -6.81 10.32
N PHE A 111 -5.24 -5.52 10.63
CA PHE A 111 -4.23 -4.50 10.34
C PHE A 111 -2.91 -4.74 11.09
N GLY A 112 -2.98 -5.32 12.29
CA GLY A 112 -1.80 -5.70 13.08
C GLY A 112 -1.07 -6.95 12.59
N ILE A 113 -1.65 -7.73 11.66
CA ILE A 113 -1.03 -8.95 11.14
C ILE A 113 0.15 -8.58 10.20
N PRO A 114 1.35 -9.18 10.39
CA PRO A 114 2.48 -8.97 9.49
C PRO A 114 2.17 -9.40 8.04
N SER A 115 2.63 -8.63 7.05
CA SER A 115 2.29 -8.89 5.63
C SER A 115 2.77 -10.24 5.10
N ILE A 116 3.84 -10.82 5.66
CA ILE A 116 4.29 -12.18 5.33
C ILE A 116 3.25 -13.25 5.64
N VAL A 117 2.41 -13.04 6.66
CA VAL A 117 1.35 -14.00 7.05
C VAL A 117 0.26 -14.03 5.98
N TYR A 118 -0.11 -12.87 5.43
CA TYR A 118 -1.00 -12.81 4.27
C TYR A 118 -0.40 -13.53 3.06
N GLY A 119 0.91 -13.35 2.81
CA GLY A 119 1.64 -14.07 1.77
C GLY A 119 1.58 -15.58 1.92
N ALA A 120 1.85 -16.08 3.12
CA ALA A 120 1.78 -17.51 3.44
C ALA A 120 0.35 -18.07 3.33
N PHE A 121 -0.65 -17.31 3.78
CA PHE A 121 -2.06 -17.68 3.67
C PHE A 121 -2.51 -17.76 2.20
N GLY A 122 -2.19 -16.74 1.39
CA GLY A 122 -2.48 -16.74 -0.04
C GLY A 122 -1.80 -17.91 -0.76
N PHE A 123 -0.55 -18.19 -0.40
CA PHE A 123 0.18 -19.36 -0.93
C PHE A 123 -0.49 -20.69 -0.56
N ALA A 124 -0.94 -20.86 0.69
CA ALA A 124 -1.62 -22.08 1.12
C ALA A 124 -2.92 -22.33 0.32
N ILE A 125 -3.71 -21.28 0.08
CA ILE A 125 -4.91 -21.37 -0.76
C ILE A 125 -4.54 -21.72 -2.20
N MET A 126 -3.53 -21.06 -2.75
CA MET A 126 -3.05 -21.30 -4.12
C MET A 126 -2.63 -22.76 -4.30
N VAL A 127 -1.86 -23.32 -3.37
CA VAL A 127 -1.43 -24.73 -3.37
C VAL A 127 -2.63 -25.67 -3.23
N TYR A 128 -3.56 -25.39 -2.31
CA TYR A 128 -4.77 -26.19 -2.12
C TYR A 128 -5.62 -26.28 -3.40
N MET A 129 -5.69 -25.19 -4.17
CA MET A 129 -6.41 -25.11 -5.44
C MET A 129 -5.59 -25.62 -6.65
N GLY A 130 -4.35 -26.08 -6.45
CA GLY A 130 -3.46 -26.52 -7.54
C GLY A 130 -3.01 -25.39 -8.46
N LEU A 131 -3.08 -24.14 -8.00
CA LEU A 131 -2.68 -22.96 -8.76
C LEU A 131 -1.16 -22.77 -8.70
N LYS A 132 -0.62 -22.18 -9.77
CA LYS A 132 0.79 -21.77 -9.85
C LYS A 132 0.95 -20.31 -9.45
N THR A 133 2.19 -19.90 -9.20
CA THR A 133 2.52 -18.49 -9.01
C THR A 133 2.07 -17.68 -10.22
N SER A 134 1.33 -16.60 -9.95
CA SER A 134 0.64 -15.86 -10.99
C SER A 134 0.32 -14.43 -10.55
N LEU A 135 0.10 -13.57 -11.54
CA LEU A 135 -0.34 -12.19 -11.36
C LEU A 135 -1.63 -12.12 -10.53
N LEU A 136 -2.59 -13.00 -10.82
CA LEU A 136 -3.85 -13.10 -10.09
C LEU A 136 -3.63 -13.49 -8.63
N ALA A 137 -2.80 -14.49 -8.36
CA ALA A 137 -2.48 -14.89 -7.00
C ALA A 137 -1.85 -13.73 -6.22
N GLY A 138 -0.94 -12.98 -6.85
CA GLY A 138 -0.39 -11.74 -6.29
C GLY A 138 -1.47 -10.70 -5.99
N ILE A 139 -2.36 -10.40 -6.96
CA ILE A 139 -3.47 -9.44 -6.80
C ILE A 139 -4.37 -9.83 -5.61
N ILE A 140 -4.83 -11.09 -5.55
CA ILE A 140 -5.75 -11.54 -4.49
C ILE A 140 -5.07 -11.46 -3.12
N THR A 141 -3.82 -11.90 -3.02
CA THR A 141 -3.09 -11.91 -1.75
C THR A 141 -2.88 -10.49 -1.23
N VAL A 142 -2.47 -9.57 -2.10
CA VAL A 142 -2.34 -8.15 -1.74
C VAL A 142 -3.70 -7.51 -1.43
N THR A 143 -4.76 -7.91 -2.12
CA THR A 143 -6.13 -7.46 -1.81
C THR A 143 -6.49 -7.79 -0.36
N LEU A 144 -6.24 -9.01 0.08
CA LEU A 144 -6.50 -9.44 1.46
C LEU A 144 -5.73 -8.60 2.48
N MET A 145 -4.49 -8.25 2.17
CA MET A 145 -3.66 -7.39 3.01
C MET A 145 -4.16 -5.93 3.03
N ILE A 146 -4.61 -5.38 1.90
CA ILE A 146 -5.03 -3.97 1.80
C ILE A 146 -6.43 -3.75 2.40
N ILE A 147 -7.36 -4.71 2.32
CA ILE A 147 -8.74 -4.55 2.85
C ILE A 147 -8.77 -3.97 4.28
N PRO A 148 -8.08 -4.53 5.30
CA PRO A 148 -8.11 -3.96 6.64
C PRO A 148 -7.56 -2.53 6.69
N ILE A 149 -6.55 -2.22 5.88
CA ILE A 149 -5.96 -0.87 5.78
C ILE A 149 -7.00 0.11 5.24
N LEU A 150 -7.66 -0.22 4.12
CA LEU A 150 -8.67 0.62 3.49
C LEU A 150 -9.90 0.79 4.38
N VAL A 151 -10.42 -0.28 4.96
CA VAL A 151 -11.61 -0.20 5.84
C VAL A 151 -11.32 0.72 7.02
N ARG A 152 -10.17 0.55 7.69
CA ARG A 152 -9.78 1.41 8.82
C ARG A 152 -9.60 2.87 8.43
N ALA A 153 -8.83 3.13 7.38
CA ALA A 153 -8.56 4.49 6.94
C ALA A 153 -9.81 5.22 6.44
N ILE A 154 -10.70 4.53 5.71
CA ILE A 154 -11.96 5.12 5.23
C ILE A 154 -12.96 5.29 6.39
N ASP A 155 -13.07 4.33 7.32
CA ASP A 155 -13.93 4.48 8.51
C ASP A 155 -13.51 5.66 9.39
N GLU A 156 -12.21 5.85 9.61
CA GLU A 156 -11.68 7.00 10.37
C GLU A 156 -12.06 8.33 9.72
N VAL A 157 -11.92 8.44 8.39
CA VAL A 157 -12.31 9.65 7.65
C VAL A 157 -13.82 9.89 7.74
N VAL A 158 -14.62 8.84 7.53
CA VAL A 158 -16.09 8.95 7.52
C VAL A 158 -16.62 9.38 8.89
N ARG A 159 -16.01 8.90 9.98
CA ARG A 159 -16.44 9.21 11.35
C ARG A 159 -16.08 10.63 11.81
N VAL A 160 -15.22 11.34 11.08
CA VAL A 160 -14.92 12.75 11.35
C VAL A 160 -16.06 13.66 10.90
N VAL A 161 -16.90 13.20 9.96
CA VAL A 161 -18.05 13.98 9.49
C VAL A 161 -19.06 14.15 10.64
N PRO A 162 -19.51 15.39 10.96
CA PRO A 162 -20.46 15.64 12.04
C PRO A 162 -21.77 14.87 11.88
N GLU A 163 -22.28 14.29 12.98
CA GLU A 163 -23.57 13.59 12.97
C GLU A 163 -24.74 14.50 12.54
N ASP A 164 -24.64 15.81 12.80
CA ASP A 164 -25.65 16.81 12.44
C ASP A 164 -25.93 16.88 10.93
N MET A 165 -24.94 16.55 10.10
CA MET A 165 -25.14 16.46 8.67
C MET A 165 -26.10 15.33 8.31
N SER A 166 -25.99 14.19 8.99
CA SER A 166 -26.91 13.06 8.79
C SER A 166 -28.30 13.40 9.34
N ASN A 167 -28.38 14.04 10.51
CA ASN A 167 -29.65 14.45 11.10
C ASN A 167 -30.40 15.44 10.20
N SER A 168 -29.69 16.39 9.58
CA SER A 168 -30.26 17.38 8.66
C SER A 168 -30.89 16.71 7.43
N VAL A 169 -30.23 15.69 6.87
CA VAL A 169 -30.78 14.92 5.74
C VAL A 169 -32.08 14.21 6.15
N TYR A 170 -32.11 13.57 7.33
CA TYR A 170 -33.32 12.92 7.83
C TYR A 170 -34.45 13.90 8.13
N SER A 171 -34.15 15.09 8.67
CA SER A 171 -35.14 16.14 8.92
C SER A 171 -35.79 16.69 7.64
N LEU A 172 -35.08 16.62 6.52
CA LEU A 172 -35.62 16.97 5.20
C LEU A 172 -36.41 15.81 4.54
N GLY A 173 -36.64 14.71 5.26
CA GLY A 173 -37.31 13.52 4.74
C GLY A 173 -36.41 12.61 3.89
N GLY A 174 -35.09 12.82 3.93
CA GLY A 174 -34.11 12.04 3.19
C GLY A 174 -33.98 10.61 3.70
N THR A 175 -33.56 9.73 2.80
CA THR A 175 -33.33 8.30 3.02
C THR A 175 -31.91 8.02 3.48
N ARG A 176 -31.67 6.82 4.04
CA ARG A 176 -30.32 6.35 4.40
C ARG A 176 -29.36 6.36 3.20
N TYR A 177 -29.86 6.13 1.99
CA TYR A 177 -29.05 6.17 0.77
C TYR A 177 -28.56 7.59 0.47
N GLU A 178 -29.44 8.60 0.60
CA GLU A 178 -29.07 10.01 0.43
C GLU A 178 -28.07 10.44 1.49
N THR A 179 -28.26 10.02 2.74
CA THR A 179 -27.28 10.23 3.83
C THR A 179 -25.93 9.61 3.47
N ALA A 180 -25.88 8.36 2.99
CA ALA A 180 -24.64 7.71 2.58
C ALA A 180 -23.95 8.47 1.43
N LYS A 181 -24.70 8.89 0.41
CA LYS A 181 -24.17 9.64 -0.74
C LYS A 181 -23.54 10.97 -0.30
N ILE A 182 -24.21 11.68 0.59
CA ILE A 182 -23.75 12.96 1.12
C ILE A 182 -22.50 12.77 2.01
N LEU A 183 -22.53 11.78 2.90
CA LEU A 183 -21.42 11.47 3.80
C LEU A 183 -20.17 11.03 3.03
N LEU A 184 -20.33 10.19 2.00
CA LEU A 184 -19.22 9.83 1.11
C LEU A 184 -18.67 11.05 0.38
N ARG A 185 -19.55 11.92 -0.12
CA ARG A 185 -19.14 13.14 -0.85
C ARG A 185 -18.27 14.05 0.01
N GLN A 186 -18.64 14.25 1.28
CA GLN A 186 -17.81 15.04 2.19
C GLN A 186 -16.52 14.33 2.59
N SER A 187 -16.52 13.00 2.57
CA SER A 187 -15.35 12.19 2.93
C SER A 187 -14.36 12.00 1.78
N ILE A 188 -14.69 12.40 0.54
CA ILE A 188 -13.85 12.21 -0.66
C ILE A 188 -12.36 12.60 -0.45
N PRO A 189 -12.00 13.78 0.11
CA PRO A 189 -10.60 14.14 0.33
C PRO A 189 -9.82 13.10 1.15
N GLY A 190 -10.43 12.68 2.26
CA GLY A 190 -9.82 11.73 3.18
C GLY A 190 -9.80 10.33 2.57
N ILE A 191 -10.87 9.94 1.85
CA ILE A 191 -10.92 8.66 1.14
C ILE A 191 -9.84 8.59 0.06
N ILE A 192 -9.64 9.64 -0.74
CA ILE A 192 -8.56 9.69 -1.73
C ILE A 192 -7.20 9.56 -1.06
N THR A 193 -7.00 10.25 0.07
CA THR A 193 -5.75 10.15 0.84
C THR A 193 -5.54 8.72 1.36
N ALA A 194 -6.57 8.09 1.91
CA ALA A 194 -6.56 6.69 2.37
C ALA A 194 -6.23 5.71 1.24
N ILE A 195 -6.82 5.92 0.05
CA ILE A 195 -6.54 5.11 -1.14
C ILE A 195 -5.07 5.25 -1.55
N LEU A 196 -4.57 6.48 -1.67
CA LEU A 196 -3.19 6.72 -2.10
C LEU A 196 -2.18 6.15 -1.11
N LEU A 197 -2.40 6.31 0.19
CA LEU A 197 -1.53 5.73 1.22
C LEU A 197 -1.56 4.19 1.19
N SER A 198 -2.73 3.58 1.00
CA SER A 198 -2.88 2.13 0.88
C SER A 198 -2.22 1.59 -0.40
N PHE A 199 -2.36 2.31 -1.52
CA PHE A 199 -1.69 2.01 -2.79
C PHE A 199 -0.16 2.07 -2.63
N GLY A 200 0.35 3.12 -1.97
CA GLY A 200 1.78 3.26 -1.65
C GLY A 200 2.30 2.12 -0.77
N ARG A 201 1.51 1.67 0.21
CA ARG A 201 1.86 0.53 1.07
C ARG A 201 1.94 -0.78 0.27
N ALA A 202 1.04 -0.96 -0.69
CA ALA A 202 0.93 -2.17 -1.49
C ALA A 202 2.01 -2.30 -2.56
N ILE A 203 2.32 -1.23 -3.29
CA ILE A 203 3.37 -1.25 -4.32
C ILE A 203 4.77 -1.51 -3.73
N GLY A 204 4.97 -1.10 -2.49
CA GLY A 204 6.21 -1.28 -1.74
C GLY A 204 6.32 -2.60 -0.96
N ASP A 205 5.27 -3.43 -0.91
CA ASP A 205 5.31 -4.67 -0.12
C ASP A 205 5.98 -5.82 -0.88
N ALA A 206 7.04 -6.39 -0.30
CA ALA A 206 7.70 -7.59 -0.82
C ALA A 206 7.13 -8.89 -0.23
N ALA A 207 6.84 -8.88 1.07
CA ALA A 207 6.55 -10.08 1.83
C ALA A 207 5.20 -10.72 1.46
N CYS A 208 4.20 -9.90 1.15
CA CYS A 208 2.85 -10.35 0.79
C CYS A 208 2.83 -11.13 -0.53
N VAL A 209 3.67 -10.74 -1.49
CA VAL A 209 3.71 -11.34 -2.84
C VAL A 209 4.79 -12.38 -3.03
N LEU A 210 5.67 -12.55 -2.05
CA LEU A 210 6.88 -13.39 -2.11
C LEU A 210 6.60 -14.82 -2.59
N PHE A 211 5.50 -15.40 -2.15
CA PHE A 211 5.14 -16.79 -2.46
C PHE A 211 4.08 -16.92 -3.57
N THR A 212 3.45 -15.82 -3.98
CA THR A 212 2.22 -15.87 -4.80
C THR A 212 2.40 -15.27 -6.19
N ALA A 213 3.11 -14.16 -6.33
CA ALA A 213 3.32 -13.51 -7.63
C ALA A 213 4.38 -14.23 -8.50
N GLY A 214 5.41 -14.79 -7.85
CA GLY A 214 6.55 -15.44 -8.51
C GLY A 214 7.63 -14.45 -8.96
N PHE A 215 8.49 -14.90 -9.88
CA PHE A 215 9.54 -14.13 -10.51
C PHE A 215 9.61 -14.50 -11.99
N THR A 216 9.81 -13.50 -12.85
CA THR A 216 9.85 -13.68 -14.30
C THR A 216 10.66 -12.55 -14.91
N ASP A 217 11.33 -12.81 -16.03
CA ASP A 217 11.92 -11.75 -16.83
C ASP A 217 10.88 -11.10 -17.73
N SER A 218 9.82 -11.80 -18.13
CA SER A 218 8.79 -11.28 -19.05
C SER A 218 7.76 -10.38 -18.35
N ILE A 219 7.14 -9.49 -19.12
CA ILE A 219 5.92 -8.78 -18.68
C ILE A 219 4.75 -9.76 -18.73
N PRO A 220 3.95 -9.91 -17.66
CA PRO A 220 2.78 -10.77 -17.68
C PRO A 220 1.72 -10.23 -18.67
N THR A 221 1.28 -11.07 -19.61
CA THR A 221 0.22 -10.73 -20.58
C THR A 221 -1.14 -11.27 -20.15
N SER A 222 -1.17 -12.18 -19.19
CA SER A 222 -2.38 -12.81 -18.67
C SER A 222 -2.30 -13.00 -17.16
N LEU A 223 -3.46 -13.20 -16.53
CA LEU A 223 -3.62 -13.28 -15.08
C LEU A 223 -2.99 -14.53 -14.45
N ASP A 224 -2.82 -15.59 -15.23
CA ASP A 224 -2.25 -16.88 -14.84
C ASP A 224 -0.71 -16.94 -14.95
N GLN A 225 -0.09 -15.91 -15.53
CA GLN A 225 1.37 -15.84 -15.65
C GLN A 225 2.02 -15.22 -14.41
N PRO A 226 3.23 -15.66 -14.02
CA PRO A 226 3.97 -15.05 -12.92
C PRO A 226 4.30 -13.59 -13.23
N ALA A 227 4.42 -12.78 -12.18
CA ALA A 227 4.72 -11.35 -12.28
C ALA A 227 5.88 -10.98 -11.36
N ALA A 228 6.89 -10.31 -11.90
CA ALA A 228 7.93 -9.69 -11.09
C ALA A 228 7.42 -8.37 -10.50
N THR A 229 7.82 -8.06 -9.27
CA THR A 229 7.56 -6.76 -8.63
C THR A 229 8.87 -6.07 -8.30
N LEU A 230 8.85 -4.74 -8.20
CA LEU A 230 10.01 -3.96 -7.77
C LEU A 230 10.55 -4.43 -6.41
N PRO A 231 9.74 -4.62 -5.35
CA PRO A 231 10.25 -5.08 -4.05
C PRO A 231 10.90 -6.46 -4.09
N LEU A 232 10.31 -7.41 -4.83
CA LEU A 232 10.91 -8.75 -4.98
C LEU A 232 12.18 -8.72 -5.82
N SER A 233 12.23 -7.90 -6.86
CA SER A 233 13.43 -7.70 -7.66
C SER A 233 14.56 -7.15 -6.80
N ILE A 234 14.29 -6.17 -5.94
CA ILE A 234 15.28 -5.64 -4.99
C ILE A 234 15.75 -6.76 -4.06
N PHE A 235 14.82 -7.46 -3.40
CA PHE A 235 15.15 -8.49 -2.41
C PHE A 235 16.06 -9.60 -2.97
N PHE A 236 15.68 -10.16 -4.14
CA PHE A 236 16.40 -11.27 -4.74
C PHE A 236 17.68 -10.83 -5.45
N GLN A 237 17.65 -9.72 -6.21
CA GLN A 237 18.80 -9.31 -7.02
C GLN A 237 19.90 -8.67 -6.19
N LEU A 238 19.57 -8.01 -5.07
CA LEU A 238 20.59 -7.45 -4.17
C LEU A 238 21.43 -8.54 -3.47
N SER A 239 20.85 -9.74 -3.33
CA SER A 239 21.53 -10.92 -2.76
C SER A 239 22.41 -11.65 -3.79
N SER A 240 22.41 -11.23 -5.06
CA SER A 240 23.22 -11.85 -6.11
C SER A 240 24.70 -11.50 -5.93
N PRO A 241 25.64 -12.44 -6.16
CA PRO A 241 27.08 -12.14 -6.18
C PRO A 241 27.51 -11.32 -7.42
N ILE A 242 26.61 -11.13 -8.40
CA ILE A 242 26.91 -10.47 -9.66
C ILE A 242 26.62 -8.97 -9.56
N GLN A 243 27.66 -8.14 -9.74
CA GLN A 243 27.55 -6.69 -9.60
C GLN A 243 26.51 -6.07 -10.54
N GLU A 244 26.39 -6.59 -11.77
CA GLU A 244 25.40 -6.10 -12.73
C GLU A 244 23.95 -6.31 -12.23
N VAL A 245 23.68 -7.45 -11.60
CA VAL A 245 22.37 -7.79 -11.02
C VAL A 245 22.09 -6.91 -9.80
N GLN A 246 23.09 -6.64 -8.96
CA GLN A 246 22.96 -5.67 -7.87
C GLN A 246 22.67 -4.25 -8.37
N ASN A 247 23.28 -3.83 -9.47
CA ASN A 247 23.03 -2.50 -10.06
C ASN A 247 21.57 -2.37 -10.52
N ARG A 248 20.97 -3.44 -11.08
CA ARG A 248 19.53 -3.47 -11.38
C ARG A 248 18.68 -3.37 -10.11
N ALA A 249 19.07 -4.05 -9.04
CA ALA A 249 18.40 -3.95 -7.74
C ALA A 249 18.41 -2.51 -7.20
N TYR A 250 19.55 -1.81 -7.29
CA TYR A 250 19.65 -0.41 -6.86
C TYR A 250 18.83 0.54 -7.76
N ALA A 251 18.78 0.28 -9.07
CA ALA A 251 17.90 1.02 -9.97
C ALA A 251 16.41 0.79 -9.61
N ALA A 252 16.01 -0.46 -9.34
CA ALA A 252 14.66 -0.81 -8.91
C ALA A 252 14.30 -0.14 -7.57
N ALA A 253 15.22 -0.13 -6.60
CA ALA A 253 15.05 0.55 -5.32
C ALA A 253 14.85 2.06 -5.49
N THR A 254 15.60 2.68 -6.40
CA THR A 254 15.49 4.11 -6.67
C THR A 254 14.14 4.44 -7.31
N ILE A 255 13.72 3.68 -8.32
CA ILE A 255 12.42 3.88 -8.96
C ILE A 255 11.27 3.65 -7.97
N LEU A 256 11.32 2.56 -7.20
CA LEU A 256 10.29 2.29 -6.20
C LEU A 256 10.21 3.41 -5.16
N THR A 257 11.35 3.92 -4.69
CA THR A 257 11.41 5.02 -3.74
C THR A 257 10.82 6.30 -4.33
N ILE A 258 11.16 6.65 -5.59
CA ILE A 258 10.57 7.79 -6.28
C ILE A 258 9.04 7.63 -6.41
N ILE A 259 8.56 6.45 -6.81
CA ILE A 259 7.12 6.17 -6.93
C ILE A 259 6.41 6.38 -5.58
N VAL A 260 6.94 5.78 -4.49
CA VAL A 260 6.36 5.90 -3.15
C VAL A 260 6.39 7.35 -2.64
N LEU A 261 7.46 8.10 -2.91
CA LEU A 261 7.54 9.52 -2.56
C LEU A 261 6.51 10.35 -3.32
N ILE A 262 6.37 10.14 -4.64
CA ILE A 262 5.36 10.81 -5.46
C ILE A 262 3.96 10.54 -4.91
N ILE A 263 3.63 9.27 -4.61
CA ILE A 263 2.34 8.89 -4.05
C ILE A 263 2.10 9.56 -2.69
N SER A 264 3.12 9.56 -1.81
CA SER A 264 3.02 10.18 -0.48
C SER A 264 2.80 11.68 -0.55
N ILE A 265 3.52 12.36 -1.45
CA ILE A 265 3.37 13.80 -1.68
C ILE A 265 1.99 14.09 -2.30
N ALA A 266 1.58 13.31 -3.30
CA ALA A 266 0.26 13.44 -3.94
C ALA A 266 -0.87 13.25 -2.92
N ALA A 267 -0.78 12.27 -2.01
CA ALA A 267 -1.75 12.06 -0.94
C ALA A 267 -1.85 13.30 -0.03
N LYS A 268 -0.71 13.89 0.34
CA LYS A 268 -0.67 15.08 1.19
C LYS A 268 -1.24 16.32 0.50
N ILE A 269 -0.95 16.50 -0.80
CA ILE A 269 -1.49 17.60 -1.60
C ILE A 269 -3.01 17.43 -1.79
N ALA A 270 -3.47 16.21 -2.10
CA ALA A 270 -4.88 15.89 -2.24
C ALA A 270 -5.64 16.24 -0.95
N SER A 271 -5.15 15.80 0.20
CA SER A 271 -5.71 16.13 1.51
C SER A 271 -5.85 17.65 1.72
N LYS A 272 -4.81 18.44 1.41
CA LYS A 272 -4.78 19.90 1.60
C LYS A 272 -5.71 20.66 0.65
N ASN A 273 -5.81 20.26 -0.61
CA ASN A 273 -6.59 21.00 -1.61
C ASN A 273 -8.09 20.67 -1.53
N LEU A 274 -8.43 19.41 -1.25
CA LEU A 274 -9.81 18.96 -1.19
C LEU A 274 -10.48 19.31 0.15
N SER A 275 -9.72 19.44 1.26
CA SER A 275 -10.27 19.92 2.54
C SER A 275 -10.70 21.39 2.54
N LYS A 276 -10.15 22.22 1.64
CA LYS A 276 -10.55 23.63 1.50
C LYS A 276 -11.95 23.84 0.92
N ASN A 277 -12.51 22.82 0.27
CA ASN A 277 -13.77 22.91 -0.48
C ASN A 277 -14.95 22.24 0.23
N ILE A 278 -14.79 21.86 1.50
CA ILE A 278 -15.83 21.18 2.28
C ILE A 278 -16.18 22.04 3.48
N ILE A 279 -17.48 22.28 3.60
CA ILE A 279 -18.16 23.08 4.62
C ILE A 279 -18.52 22.17 5.78
#